data_AF-A0A284RHJ0-F1
#
_entry.id   AF-A0A284RHJ0-F1
#
_cell.length_a   1.000
_cell.length_b   1.000
_cell.length_c   1.000
_cell.angle_alpha   90.00
_cell.angle_beta   90.00
_cell.angle_gamma   90.00
#
_symmetry.space_group_name_H-M   'P 1'
#
loop_
_entity.id
_entity.type
_entity.pdbx_description
1 polymer ?
#
loop_
_entity_poly.entity_id
_entity_poly.type
_entity_poly.pdbx_seq_one_letter_code
_entity_poly.pdbx_strand_id
1 'polypeptide(L)'
;MFFRPSFSRRDSILLMLGALLTHFLTIIHHHSFSDTNIDINTHVQHIHDVLWREDASPELQIVKQPDEIATDLTPESSTPLQTIHGDLPHTSIVHHAPGWTLFRNLYMSNGTLFLLSSNRSFPEFRLMISSGIHMVNTPENAALSEPTLQHMNYITPLEARKRWGGTKNRVWTVEGNTLLVNEPSQFLGHFYHLVAELFFGVQAFWHGAFSAVSVVDAYSAKFTHPTPPALDRVIFAHSDGNGWRDHPGFNAYFMRAAYPSLAIEDKQEWEDRIAATSELSVDRAWHFPLVLLSDRSASHRGALCGSQTQRIASEAWEYMREKSRLTPLEIKVGGWWEPIRASVLKFSGLDVVRKDRDDLPMPDKVVITYISRQGTSRRRLTDEAHDSLVTALEELVERKKDEGWELNVMQAERMSKDAQVHAAARTTILLGVHGNGLTHLLFMPPTKVSTVIEIFYPGGFAHDYHWTTRALGMSHVAVWNDTYYTHPNEPDIDYPEGFQGDYIPVHGPTVARIIEDRIAQRL
;
A
#
# COMPACT_ATOMS: atom_id res chain seq x y z
N MET A 1 -44.47 10.65 36.45
CA MET A 1 -43.88 11.52 37.50
C MET A 1 -42.39 11.62 37.21
N PHE A 2 -41.95 12.65 36.48
CA PHE A 2 -40.56 12.82 36.08
C PHE A 2 -39.81 13.56 37.20
N PHE A 3 -38.94 12.87 37.93
CA PHE A 3 -37.96 13.52 38.79
C PHE A 3 -36.86 14.12 37.90
N ARG A 4 -36.87 15.44 37.73
CA ARG A 4 -35.68 16.18 37.31
C ARG A 4 -34.88 16.48 38.58
N PRO A 5 -33.68 15.93 38.78
CA PRO A 5 -32.82 16.41 39.85
C PRO A 5 -32.40 17.84 39.49
N SER A 6 -32.71 18.79 40.36
CA SER A 6 -32.18 20.14 40.28
C SER A 6 -30.66 20.06 40.43
N PHE A 7 -29.92 20.37 39.38
CA PHE A 7 -28.47 20.53 39.47
C PHE A 7 -28.13 21.53 40.57
N SER A 8 -27.26 21.14 41.51
CA SER A 8 -26.73 22.07 42.49
C SER A 8 -25.79 23.06 41.80
N ARG A 9 -25.53 24.23 42.41
CA ARG A 9 -24.52 25.18 41.90
C ARG A 9 -23.16 24.53 41.68
N ARG A 10 -22.79 23.56 42.52
CA ARG A 10 -21.56 22.79 42.39
C ARG A 10 -21.55 21.96 41.10
N ASP A 11 -22.66 21.30 40.79
CA ASP A 11 -22.76 20.44 39.60
C ASP A 11 -22.70 21.26 38.31
N SER A 12 -23.36 22.43 38.29
CA SER A 12 -23.27 23.35 37.17
C SER A 12 -21.84 23.86 36.93
N ILE A 13 -21.11 24.18 38.01
CA ILE A 13 -19.71 24.62 37.93
C ILE A 13 -18.81 23.49 37.42
N LEU A 14 -18.98 22.26 37.93
CA LEU A 14 -18.21 21.11 37.50
C LEU A 14 -18.48 20.73 36.04
N LEU A 15 -19.73 20.81 35.59
CA LEU A 15 -20.08 20.60 34.18
C LEU A 15 -19.44 21.66 33.27
N MET A 16 -19.46 22.93 33.69
CA MET A 16 -18.82 24.00 32.93
C MET A 16 -17.30 23.84 32.86
N LEU A 17 -16.66 23.49 33.98
CA LEU A 17 -15.22 23.22 34.04
C LEU A 17 -14.86 22.01 33.17
N GLY A 18 -15.63 20.93 33.21
CA GLY A 18 -15.44 19.76 32.36
C GLY A 18 -15.58 20.10 30.87
N ALA A 19 -16.59 20.88 30.49
CA ALA A 19 -16.80 21.32 29.11
C ALA A 19 -15.65 22.24 28.63
N LEU A 20 -15.22 23.20 29.46
CA LEU A 20 -14.09 24.08 29.17
C LEU A 20 -12.79 23.29 29.03
N LEU A 21 -12.51 22.36 29.95
CA LEU A 21 -11.30 21.53 29.90
C LEU A 21 -11.30 20.65 28.65
N THR A 22 -12.45 20.05 28.30
CA THR A 22 -12.60 19.26 27.09
C THR A 22 -12.35 20.11 25.85
N HIS A 23 -12.92 21.31 25.78
CA HIS A 23 -12.74 22.23 24.65
C HIS A 23 -11.28 22.71 24.52
N PHE A 24 -10.62 23.05 25.64
CA PHE A 24 -9.20 23.39 25.65
C PHE A 24 -8.33 22.22 25.21
N LEU A 25 -8.63 21.00 25.67
CA LEU A 25 -7.92 19.80 25.22
C LEU A 25 -8.15 19.56 23.73
N THR A 26 -9.36 19.78 23.19
CA THR A 26 -9.63 19.67 21.75
C THR A 26 -8.82 20.69 20.95
N ILE A 27 -8.73 21.95 21.41
CA ILE A 27 -7.95 23.01 20.74
C ILE A 27 -6.45 22.71 20.77
N ILE A 28 -5.92 22.27 21.92
CA ILE A 28 -4.51 21.90 22.07
C ILE A 28 -4.18 20.68 21.22
N HIS A 29 -5.07 19.68 21.16
CA HIS A 29 -4.89 18.51 20.29
C HIS A 29 -4.97 18.88 18.81
N HIS A 30 -5.82 19.85 18.44
CA HIS A 30 -5.89 20.34 17.06
C HIS A 30 -4.62 21.10 16.64
N HIS A 31 -3.91 21.73 17.59
CA HIS A 31 -2.61 22.35 17.32
C HIS A 31 -1.42 21.37 17.34
N SER A 32 -1.48 20.28 18.12
CA SER A 32 -0.42 19.25 18.14
C SER A 32 -0.49 18.27 16.97
N PHE A 33 -1.60 18.22 16.23
CA PHE A 33 -1.74 17.47 14.98
C PHE A 33 -1.88 18.42 13.78
N SER A 34 -1.05 19.47 13.73
CA SER A 34 -0.64 19.98 12.42
C SER A 34 -0.03 18.80 11.67
N ASP A 35 -0.71 18.32 10.63
CA ASP A 35 -0.24 17.33 9.67
C ASP A 35 1.28 17.42 9.55
N THR A 36 2.01 16.48 10.17
CA THR A 36 3.43 16.34 9.89
C THR A 36 3.50 15.83 8.47
N ASN A 37 3.61 16.79 7.55
CA ASN A 37 3.98 16.59 6.17
C ASN A 37 5.15 15.63 6.13
N ILE A 38 4.97 14.54 5.42
CA ILE A 38 6.09 13.76 4.94
C ILE A 38 6.34 14.28 3.53
N ASP A 39 7.07 15.39 3.45
CA ASP A 39 7.80 15.71 2.24
C ASP A 39 8.89 14.64 2.11
N ILE A 40 8.61 13.61 1.29
CA ILE A 40 9.72 12.84 0.72
C ILE A 40 10.27 13.72 -0.40
N ASN A 41 11.16 14.63 -0.03
CA ASN A 41 12.05 15.23 -1.00
C ASN A 41 13.00 14.11 -1.43
N THR A 42 12.68 13.39 -2.51
CA THR A 42 13.39 12.17 -2.97
C THR A 42 14.73 12.46 -3.64
N HIS A 43 15.33 13.64 -3.41
CA HIS A 43 16.70 13.91 -3.83
C HIS A 43 17.68 12.99 -3.10
N VAL A 44 17.92 11.82 -3.69
CA VAL A 44 19.25 11.24 -3.66
C VAL A 44 20.12 12.23 -4.42
N GLN A 45 20.90 13.04 -3.70
CA GLN A 45 22.04 13.70 -4.31
C GLN A 45 22.88 12.60 -4.95
N HIS A 46 22.92 12.57 -6.28
CA HIS A 46 23.88 11.78 -7.02
C HIS A 46 25.27 12.09 -6.47
N ILE A 47 25.85 11.13 -5.75
CA ILE A 47 27.28 11.18 -5.42
C ILE A 47 28.04 10.90 -6.72
N HIS A 48 28.11 11.90 -7.59
CA HIS A 48 29.19 12.02 -8.57
C HIS A 48 30.28 12.83 -7.91
N ASP A 49 31.21 12.16 -7.22
CA ASP A 49 32.59 12.61 -7.06
C ASP A 49 33.44 11.51 -6.41
N VAL A 50 33.76 10.49 -7.22
CA VAL A 50 35.02 9.77 -7.08
C VAL A 50 35.61 9.64 -8.47
N LEU A 51 36.71 10.37 -8.67
CA LEU A 51 37.60 10.37 -9.84
C LEU A 51 37.78 8.98 -10.44
N TRP A 52 37.14 8.72 -11.58
CA TRP A 52 37.58 7.71 -12.53
C TRP A 52 38.09 8.44 -13.78
N ARG A 53 39.40 8.35 -13.99
CA ARG A 53 40.07 8.79 -15.22
C ARG A 53 39.45 8.08 -16.41
N GLU A 54 39.15 8.85 -17.45
CA GLU A 54 38.91 8.35 -18.80
C GLU A 54 40.13 7.53 -19.26
N ASP A 55 39.93 6.23 -19.45
CA ASP A 55 40.68 5.47 -20.42
C ASP A 55 39.70 4.59 -21.21
N ALA A 56 39.92 4.56 -22.51
CA ALA A 56 39.05 4.12 -23.59
C ALA A 56 38.26 2.82 -23.38
N SER A 57 37.02 2.82 -23.87
CA SER A 57 36.15 1.66 -24.05
C SER A 57 36.82 0.48 -24.76
N PRO A 58 36.68 -0.74 -24.22
CA PRO A 58 36.61 -1.94 -25.04
C PRO A 58 35.18 -2.50 -25.03
N GLU A 59 34.72 -2.94 -26.20
CA GLU A 59 33.46 -3.66 -26.40
C GLU A 59 33.26 -4.76 -25.34
N LEU A 60 32.21 -4.64 -24.53
CA LEU A 60 31.83 -5.66 -23.55
C LEU A 60 31.06 -6.76 -24.26
N GLN A 61 31.77 -7.86 -24.52
CA GLN A 61 31.16 -9.15 -24.85
C GLN A 61 30.22 -9.58 -23.72
N ILE A 62 28.99 -9.92 -24.08
CA ILE A 62 27.97 -10.49 -23.20
C ILE A 62 28.48 -11.86 -22.71
N VAL A 63 29.05 -11.90 -21.51
CA VAL A 63 29.31 -13.14 -20.78
C VAL A 63 27.99 -13.58 -20.15
N LYS A 64 27.41 -14.67 -20.65
CA LYS A 64 26.30 -15.37 -19.98
C LYS A 64 26.77 -15.80 -18.59
N GLN A 65 26.10 -15.32 -17.53
CA GLN A 65 26.25 -15.89 -16.20
C GLN A 65 25.81 -17.37 -16.22
N PRO A 66 26.48 -18.26 -15.47
CA PRO A 66 26.04 -19.65 -15.37
C PRO A 66 24.74 -19.73 -14.58
N ASP A 67 23.84 -20.60 -15.04
CA ASP A 67 22.58 -20.95 -14.40
C ASP A 67 22.79 -21.20 -12.89
N GLU A 68 22.28 -20.30 -12.05
CA GLU A 68 22.05 -20.62 -10.63
C GLU A 68 20.98 -21.71 -10.59
N ILE A 69 21.38 -22.86 -10.07
CA ILE A 69 20.50 -24.00 -9.80
C ILE A 69 19.48 -23.54 -8.74
N ALA A 70 18.36 -23.00 -9.20
CA ALA A 70 17.16 -22.84 -8.40
C ALA A 70 16.67 -24.25 -8.07
N THR A 71 16.90 -24.71 -6.85
CA THR A 71 16.22 -25.89 -6.32
C THR A 71 14.73 -25.57 -6.24
N ASP A 72 13.99 -26.13 -7.19
CA ASP A 72 12.53 -26.11 -7.28
C ASP A 72 11.95 -26.84 -6.05
N LEU A 73 11.70 -26.10 -4.98
CA LEU A 73 11.00 -26.62 -3.80
C LEU A 73 9.50 -26.52 -4.07
N THR A 74 8.94 -27.64 -4.53
CA THR A 74 7.50 -27.87 -4.58
C THR A 74 6.83 -27.52 -3.25
N PRO A 75 5.65 -26.88 -3.24
CA PRO A 75 4.96 -26.54 -2.01
C PRO A 75 4.55 -27.81 -1.25
N GLU A 76 5.16 -28.06 -0.10
CA GLU A 76 4.60 -29.01 0.86
C GLU A 76 3.20 -28.53 1.28
N SER A 77 2.25 -29.46 1.30
CA SER A 77 0.85 -29.19 1.64
C SER A 77 0.73 -28.56 3.03
N SER A 78 -0.34 -27.79 3.22
CA SER A 78 -0.74 -27.11 4.47
C SER A 78 -1.13 -28.07 5.61
N THR A 79 -0.44 -29.20 5.74
CA THR A 79 -0.58 -30.10 6.88
C THR A 79 0.01 -29.37 8.09
N PRO A 80 -0.71 -29.27 9.21
CA PRO A 80 -0.10 -28.83 10.46
C PRO A 80 1.09 -29.77 10.72
N LEU A 81 2.30 -29.24 10.64
CA LEU A 81 3.49 -29.98 11.06
C LEU A 81 3.35 -30.19 12.58
N GLN A 82 2.71 -31.29 12.95
CA GLN A 82 2.86 -31.85 14.29
C GLN A 82 4.36 -32.07 14.47
N THR A 83 4.92 -31.42 15.48
CA THR A 83 6.29 -31.60 15.94
C THR A 83 6.46 -33.06 16.38
N ILE A 84 6.87 -33.91 15.45
CA ILE A 84 7.34 -35.26 15.77
C ILE A 84 8.68 -35.07 16.47
N HIS A 85 8.68 -35.31 17.78
CA HIS A 85 9.86 -35.40 18.65
C HIS A 85 10.81 -34.19 18.67
N GLY A 86 10.49 -33.18 19.49
CA GLY A 86 11.48 -32.32 20.17
C GLY A 86 12.33 -31.35 19.33
N ASP A 87 12.36 -31.50 18.00
CA ASP A 87 13.07 -30.60 17.11
C ASP A 87 12.16 -29.48 16.59
N LEU A 88 12.67 -28.25 16.67
CA LEU A 88 11.98 -27.05 16.22
C LEU A 88 12.06 -26.95 14.68
N PRO A 89 10.96 -26.65 13.97
CA PRO A 89 10.97 -26.60 12.51
C PRO A 89 11.88 -25.47 11.98
N HIS A 90 12.70 -25.78 10.98
CA HIS A 90 13.62 -24.80 10.42
C HIS A 90 12.87 -23.68 9.67
N THR A 91 13.43 -22.48 9.74
CA THR A 91 12.97 -21.34 8.94
C THR A 91 13.33 -21.56 7.48
N SER A 92 12.38 -21.28 6.60
CA SER A 92 12.59 -21.21 5.15
C SER A 92 11.91 -19.98 4.56
N ILE A 93 12.38 -19.52 3.42
CA ILE A 93 11.73 -18.45 2.65
C ILE A 93 10.95 -19.08 1.51
N VAL A 94 9.67 -18.73 1.42
CA VAL A 94 8.82 -19.06 0.26
C VAL A 94 9.15 -18.12 -0.89
N HIS A 95 9.11 -16.81 -0.63
CA HIS A 95 9.42 -15.75 -1.57
C HIS A 95 10.04 -14.54 -0.89
N HIS A 96 10.88 -13.81 -1.62
CA HIS A 96 11.55 -12.61 -1.16
C HIS A 96 11.68 -11.56 -2.27
N ALA A 97 11.31 -10.33 -1.96
CA ALA A 97 11.71 -9.10 -2.64
C ALA A 97 12.17 -8.09 -1.56
N PRO A 98 12.94 -7.03 -1.90
CA PRO A 98 13.32 -6.00 -0.94
C PRO A 98 12.11 -5.46 -0.16
N GLY A 99 12.14 -5.59 1.17
CA GLY A 99 11.06 -5.21 2.08
C GLY A 99 9.86 -6.15 2.14
N TRP A 100 9.85 -7.25 1.40
CA TRP A 100 8.76 -8.22 1.35
C TRP A 100 9.28 -9.65 1.45
N THR A 101 9.08 -10.30 2.60
CA THR A 101 9.58 -11.68 2.78
C THR A 101 8.52 -12.58 3.38
N LEU A 102 8.18 -13.65 2.65
CA LEU A 102 7.26 -14.69 3.12
C LEU A 102 8.07 -15.84 3.71
N PHE A 103 8.05 -15.96 5.04
CA PHE A 103 8.73 -17.01 5.79
C PHE A 103 7.79 -18.16 6.14
N ARG A 104 8.33 -19.38 6.19
CA ARG A 104 7.81 -20.45 7.03
C ARG A 104 8.64 -20.56 8.30
N ASN A 105 7.98 -20.76 9.43
CA ASN A 105 8.58 -20.99 10.75
C ASN A 105 9.53 -19.87 11.18
N LEU A 106 9.00 -18.66 11.37
CA LEU A 106 9.74 -17.52 11.91
C LEU A 106 9.64 -17.50 13.44
N TYR A 107 10.74 -17.24 14.12
CA TYR A 107 10.78 -17.19 15.59
C TYR A 107 10.96 -15.76 16.08
N MET A 108 10.39 -15.41 17.23
CA MET A 108 10.65 -14.13 17.89
C MET A 108 10.93 -14.36 19.38
N SER A 109 12.00 -13.73 19.87
CA SER A 109 12.31 -13.68 21.30
C SER A 109 12.97 -12.36 21.64
N ASN A 110 12.46 -11.68 22.67
CA ASN A 110 12.92 -10.36 23.13
C ASN A 110 12.96 -9.31 21.99
N GLY A 111 11.97 -9.33 21.10
CA GLY A 111 11.86 -8.43 19.95
C GLY A 111 12.75 -8.77 18.76
N THR A 112 13.72 -9.67 18.92
CA THR A 112 14.55 -10.14 17.81
C THR A 112 13.84 -11.25 17.04
N LEU A 113 13.76 -11.10 15.71
CA LEU A 113 13.33 -12.16 14.81
C LEU A 113 14.49 -13.12 14.54
N PHE A 114 14.26 -14.41 14.67
CA PHE A 114 15.28 -15.44 14.50
C PHE A 114 14.97 -16.33 13.29
N LEU A 115 15.97 -16.46 12.42
CA LEU A 115 16.00 -17.47 11.35
C LEU A 115 16.67 -18.73 11.91
N LEU A 116 15.85 -19.73 12.23
CA LEU A 116 16.30 -21.02 12.74
C LEU A 116 16.79 -21.89 11.58
N SER A 117 18.10 -21.98 11.37
CA SER A 117 18.65 -22.79 10.29
C SER A 117 20.10 -23.20 10.55
N SER A 118 20.52 -24.32 9.97
CA SER A 118 21.93 -24.72 9.90
C SER A 118 22.66 -24.07 8.72
N ASN A 119 21.92 -23.58 7.74
CA ASN A 119 22.42 -22.89 6.55
C ASN A 119 22.08 -21.39 6.65
N ARG A 120 22.99 -20.52 6.22
CA ARG A 120 22.81 -19.06 6.22
C ARG A 120 22.60 -18.48 4.82
N SER A 121 22.20 -19.28 3.84
CA SER A 121 21.84 -18.82 2.49
C SER A 121 20.46 -18.15 2.46
N PHE A 122 20.33 -17.05 3.20
CA PHE A 122 19.18 -16.16 3.18
C PHE A 122 19.59 -14.81 2.56
N PRO A 123 18.64 -14.01 2.06
CA PRO A 123 18.89 -12.63 1.70
C PRO A 123 19.52 -11.84 2.84
N GLU A 124 20.20 -10.74 2.52
CA GLU A 124 20.73 -9.85 3.54
C GLU A 124 19.60 -9.28 4.40
N PHE A 125 19.81 -9.16 5.72
CA PHE A 125 18.79 -8.65 6.64
C PHE A 125 18.30 -7.27 6.25
N ARG A 126 19.18 -6.41 5.72
CA ARG A 126 18.81 -5.08 5.23
C ARG A 126 17.80 -5.12 4.08
N LEU A 127 17.73 -6.19 3.31
CA LEU A 127 16.71 -6.34 2.28
C LEU A 127 15.39 -6.90 2.85
N MET A 128 15.36 -7.36 4.10
CA MET A 128 14.16 -7.96 4.72
C MET A 128 13.53 -7.06 5.79
N ILE A 129 14.34 -6.35 6.57
CA ILE A 129 13.89 -5.58 7.74
C ILE A 129 14.77 -4.33 7.98
N SER A 130 14.25 -3.38 8.73
CA SER A 130 14.94 -2.19 9.22
C SER A 130 14.82 -2.07 10.74
N SER A 131 15.34 -0.98 11.32
CA SER A 131 15.14 -0.67 12.74
C SER A 131 13.71 -0.21 13.10
N GLY A 132 12.83 -0.01 12.11
CA GLY A 132 11.42 0.40 12.34
C GLY A 132 11.24 1.86 12.75
N ILE A 133 12.27 2.69 12.61
CA ILE A 133 12.23 4.13 12.95
C ILE A 133 11.57 4.96 11.85
N HIS A 134 11.14 6.17 12.20
CA HIS A 134 10.64 7.16 11.24
C HIS A 134 11.69 7.44 10.16
N MET A 135 11.24 7.46 8.91
CA MET A 135 12.06 7.77 7.75
C MET A 135 12.19 9.28 7.59
N VAL A 136 13.44 9.74 7.53
CA VAL A 136 13.81 11.11 7.22
C VAL A 136 14.89 11.04 6.15
N ASN A 137 14.82 11.88 5.11
CA ASN A 137 15.82 11.87 4.05
C ASN A 137 17.13 12.54 4.49
N THR A 138 17.88 11.88 5.38
CA THR A 138 19.25 12.25 5.76
C THR A 138 20.16 11.03 5.83
N PRO A 139 21.46 11.18 5.57
CA PRO A 139 22.43 10.08 5.71
C PRO A 139 22.45 9.46 7.11
N GLU A 140 22.24 10.27 8.15
CA GLU A 140 22.21 9.81 9.54
C GLU A 140 21.00 8.92 9.81
N ASN A 141 19.81 9.31 9.33
CA ASN A 141 18.61 8.50 9.47
C ASN A 141 18.73 7.20 8.67
N ALA A 142 19.29 7.26 7.44
CA ALA A 142 19.57 6.09 6.64
C ALA A 142 20.49 5.10 7.38
N ALA A 143 21.56 5.57 8.02
CA ALA A 143 22.44 4.73 8.82
C ALA A 143 21.74 4.14 10.06
N LEU A 144 20.90 4.92 10.75
CA LEU A 144 20.10 4.45 11.89
C LEU A 144 19.01 3.44 11.49
N SER A 145 18.57 3.47 10.23
CA SER A 145 17.57 2.53 9.68
C SER A 145 18.13 1.13 9.41
N GLU A 146 19.45 0.96 9.38
CA GLU A 146 20.08 -0.33 9.10
C GLU A 146 19.80 -1.33 10.23
N PRO A 147 19.36 -2.57 9.90
CA PRO A 147 19.07 -3.55 10.92
C PRO A 147 20.35 -4.07 11.56
N THR A 148 20.33 -4.15 12.88
CA THR A 148 21.33 -4.87 13.68
C THR A 148 20.84 -6.27 14.06
N LEU A 149 21.71 -7.07 14.70
CA LEU A 149 21.36 -8.38 15.26
C LEU A 149 20.28 -8.34 16.35
N GLN A 150 19.86 -7.16 16.82
CA GLN A 150 18.72 -7.00 17.73
C GLN A 150 17.38 -7.08 16.99
N HIS A 151 17.34 -6.78 15.70
CA HIS A 151 16.13 -6.81 14.89
C HIS A 151 15.93 -8.18 14.24
N MET A 152 16.99 -8.71 13.63
CA MET A 152 16.98 -10.04 13.02
C MET A 152 18.34 -10.73 13.21
N ASN A 153 18.31 -12.02 13.52
CA ASN A 153 19.51 -12.82 13.74
C ASN A 153 19.33 -14.28 13.32
N TYR A 154 20.44 -14.98 13.12
CA TYR A 154 20.45 -16.43 12.94
C TYR A 154 20.48 -17.13 14.29
N ILE A 155 19.87 -18.31 14.35
CA ILE A 155 20.05 -19.25 15.44
C ILE A 155 20.18 -20.67 14.88
N THR A 156 21.18 -21.41 15.32
CA THR A 156 21.36 -22.80 14.89
C THR A 156 20.38 -23.72 15.62
N PRO A 157 20.04 -24.90 15.09
CA PRO A 157 19.21 -25.88 15.79
C PRO A 157 19.76 -26.28 17.17
N LEU A 158 21.08 -26.36 17.32
CA LEU A 158 21.72 -26.63 18.60
C LEU A 158 21.50 -25.48 19.60
N GLU A 159 21.69 -24.24 19.17
CA GLU A 159 21.45 -23.06 20.01
C GLU A 159 19.97 -22.92 20.38
N ALA A 160 19.06 -23.12 19.44
CA ALA A 160 17.62 -23.05 19.68
C ALA A 160 17.15 -24.16 20.63
N ARG A 161 17.67 -25.38 20.53
CA ARG A 161 17.42 -26.43 21.54
C ARG A 161 17.97 -26.05 22.90
N LYS A 162 19.16 -25.46 22.97
CA LYS A 162 19.74 -25.01 24.24
C LYS A 162 18.92 -23.88 24.88
N ARG A 163 18.46 -22.91 24.08
CA ARG A 163 17.67 -21.76 24.56
C ARG A 163 16.23 -22.15 24.89
N TRP A 164 15.55 -22.85 23.99
CA TRP A 164 14.10 -23.06 24.03
C TRP A 164 13.65 -24.52 24.09
N GLY A 165 14.46 -25.47 23.59
CA GLY A 165 14.07 -26.87 23.37
C GLY A 165 14.70 -27.93 24.28
N GLY A 166 15.12 -27.58 25.50
CA GLY A 166 15.74 -28.51 26.45
C GLY A 166 14.76 -29.55 27.01
N THR A 167 14.80 -29.84 28.32
CA THR A 167 13.86 -30.79 28.97
C THR A 167 12.39 -30.34 28.94
N LYS A 168 12.12 -29.08 28.57
CA LYS A 168 10.79 -28.50 28.40
C LYS A 168 10.81 -27.65 27.13
N ASN A 169 9.87 -27.91 26.22
CA ASN A 169 9.65 -27.06 25.05
C ASN A 169 9.12 -25.69 25.52
N ARG A 170 9.87 -24.62 25.23
CA ARG A 170 9.56 -23.22 25.57
C ARG A 170 9.30 -22.36 24.33
N VAL A 171 8.86 -23.01 23.26
CA VAL A 171 8.37 -22.35 22.06
C VAL A 171 6.85 -22.45 22.03
N TRP A 172 6.18 -21.30 21.91
CA TRP A 172 4.74 -21.22 21.74
C TRP A 172 4.39 -20.77 20.34
N THR A 173 3.64 -21.62 19.63
CA THR A 173 3.15 -21.30 18.30
C THR A 173 2.00 -20.31 18.40
N VAL A 174 2.12 -19.20 17.67
CA VAL A 174 1.00 -18.29 17.39
C VAL A 174 0.27 -18.87 16.19
N GLU A 175 -0.90 -19.44 16.42
CA GLU A 175 -1.69 -20.08 15.37
C GLU A 175 -2.19 -19.08 14.32
N GLY A 176 -2.31 -19.57 13.08
CA GLY A 176 -2.70 -18.79 11.92
C GLY A 176 -1.54 -18.14 11.17
N ASN A 177 -1.90 -17.44 10.11
CA ASN A 177 -0.99 -16.73 9.21
C ASN A 177 -0.89 -15.26 9.60
N THR A 178 0.32 -14.71 9.56
CA THR A 178 0.63 -13.36 10.06
C THR A 178 1.13 -12.46 8.95
N LEU A 179 0.60 -11.24 8.88
CA LEU A 179 1.26 -10.09 8.26
C LEU A 179 1.95 -9.31 9.38
N LEU A 180 3.28 -9.29 9.37
CA LEU A 180 4.07 -8.50 10.30
C LEU A 180 4.53 -7.22 9.60
N VAL A 181 4.04 -6.07 10.05
CA VAL A 181 4.34 -4.75 9.50
C VAL A 181 5.36 -4.08 10.40
N ASN A 182 6.60 -3.92 9.92
CA ASN A 182 7.70 -3.31 10.68
C ASN A 182 7.83 -1.80 10.47
N GLU A 183 7.02 -1.18 9.61
CA GLU A 183 7.08 0.27 9.40
C GLU A 183 6.38 1.06 10.54
N PRO A 184 6.85 2.28 10.87
CA PRO A 184 6.24 3.14 11.87
C PRO A 184 4.92 3.75 11.38
N SER A 185 4.16 4.35 12.31
CA SER A 185 2.89 5.03 12.02
C SER A 185 2.97 6.17 11.00
N GLN A 186 4.19 6.68 10.72
CA GLN A 186 4.45 7.81 9.83
C GLN A 186 3.57 7.80 8.57
N PHE A 187 3.54 6.68 7.84
CA PHE A 187 2.77 6.57 6.59
C PHE A 187 1.41 5.88 6.77
N LEU A 188 1.27 5.02 7.78
CA LEU A 188 0.12 4.13 7.92
C LEU A 188 -1.20 4.88 8.16
N GLY A 189 -1.15 6.08 8.76
CA GLY A 189 -2.32 6.94 9.00
C GLY A 189 -2.88 7.61 7.73
N HIS A 190 -2.50 7.16 6.55
CA HIS A 190 -2.89 7.78 5.28
C HIS A 190 -3.52 6.73 4.35
N PHE A 191 -4.68 7.05 3.75
CA PHE A 191 -5.46 6.09 2.96
C PHE A 191 -4.67 5.47 1.81
N TYR A 192 -3.92 6.30 1.09
CA TYR A 192 -3.07 5.84 0.01
C TYR A 192 -1.97 4.88 0.51
N HIS A 193 -1.20 5.25 1.53
CA HIS A 193 -0.06 4.44 1.99
C HIS A 193 -0.49 3.12 2.63
N LEU A 194 -1.57 3.11 3.42
CA LEU A 194 -2.06 1.86 3.99
C LEU A 194 -2.65 0.95 2.90
N VAL A 195 -3.51 1.49 2.04
CA VAL A 195 -4.34 0.65 1.17
C VAL A 195 -3.72 0.46 -0.21
N ALA A 196 -3.33 1.54 -0.88
CA ALA A 196 -2.75 1.51 -2.23
C ALA A 196 -1.24 1.18 -2.25
N GLU A 197 -0.55 1.18 -1.10
CA GLU A 197 0.80 0.64 -1.02
C GLU A 197 0.88 -0.64 -0.19
N LEU A 198 0.68 -0.57 1.13
CA LEU A 198 0.89 -1.73 1.99
C LEU A 198 -0.05 -2.88 1.61
N PHE A 199 -1.37 -2.70 1.70
CA PHE A 199 -2.30 -3.79 1.40
C PHE A 199 -2.37 -4.16 -0.09
N PHE A 200 -2.03 -3.24 -0.99
CA PHE A 200 -1.85 -3.51 -2.41
C PHE A 200 -0.69 -4.47 -2.65
N GLY A 201 0.48 -4.20 -2.05
CA GLY A 201 1.64 -5.08 -2.08
C GLY A 201 1.40 -6.41 -1.36
N VAL A 202 0.72 -6.40 -0.19
CA VAL A 202 0.30 -7.62 0.51
C VAL A 202 -0.57 -8.48 -0.38
N GLN A 203 -1.59 -7.90 -1.03
CA GLN A 203 -2.45 -8.66 -1.92
C GLN A 203 -1.64 -9.23 -3.07
N ALA A 204 -0.81 -8.44 -3.77
CA ALA A 204 0.02 -8.94 -4.87
C ALA A 204 0.95 -10.09 -4.44
N PHE A 205 1.65 -9.92 -3.31
CA PHE A 205 2.64 -10.89 -2.82
C PHE A 205 1.98 -12.16 -2.27
N TRP A 206 0.98 -12.00 -1.41
CA TRP A 206 0.28 -13.13 -0.77
C TRP A 206 -0.51 -13.92 -1.80
N HIS A 207 -1.27 -13.25 -2.66
CA HIS A 207 -2.00 -13.89 -3.75
C HIS A 207 -1.05 -14.63 -4.70
N GLY A 208 0.02 -13.97 -5.17
CA GLY A 208 0.98 -14.57 -6.09
C GLY A 208 1.71 -15.78 -5.51
N ALA A 209 2.09 -15.72 -4.23
CA ALA A 209 2.77 -16.82 -3.54
C ALA A 209 1.98 -18.14 -3.57
N PHE A 210 0.65 -18.05 -3.51
CA PHE A 210 -0.25 -19.22 -3.49
C PHE A 210 -1.00 -19.45 -4.81
N SER A 211 -0.70 -18.65 -5.82
CA SER A 211 -1.18 -18.87 -7.18
C SER A 211 -0.27 -19.85 -7.92
N ALA A 212 -0.87 -20.61 -8.85
CA ALA A 212 -0.10 -21.50 -9.72
C ALA A 212 0.80 -20.66 -10.65
N VAL A 213 2.00 -21.16 -10.94
CA VAL A 213 2.87 -20.55 -11.94
C VAL A 213 2.16 -20.65 -13.30
N SER A 214 2.00 -19.52 -13.98
CA SER A 214 1.36 -19.50 -15.29
C SER A 214 2.32 -20.05 -16.34
N VAL A 215 1.97 -21.17 -16.95
CA VAL A 215 2.79 -21.83 -18.00
C VAL A 215 2.40 -21.41 -19.42
N VAL A 216 1.35 -20.60 -19.58
CA VAL A 216 0.79 -20.23 -20.88
C VAL A 216 0.22 -18.82 -20.83
N ASP A 217 0.30 -18.08 -21.94
CA ASP A 217 -0.59 -16.98 -22.30
C ASP A 217 -2.06 -17.47 -22.34
N ALA A 218 -2.61 -17.83 -21.18
CA ALA A 218 -4.00 -18.22 -21.08
C ALA A 218 -4.85 -16.98 -21.39
N TYR A 219 -5.59 -17.02 -22.50
CA TYR A 219 -6.27 -15.90 -23.16
C TYR A 219 -7.43 -15.24 -22.38
N SER A 220 -7.71 -15.65 -21.13
CA SER A 220 -8.84 -15.14 -20.34
C SER A 220 -8.39 -14.26 -19.18
N ALA A 221 -8.85 -13.01 -19.13
CA ALA A 221 -8.84 -12.15 -17.94
C ALA A 221 -9.72 -12.79 -16.85
N LYS A 222 -9.06 -13.43 -15.88
CA LYS A 222 -9.71 -14.05 -14.74
C LYS A 222 -9.87 -13.05 -13.61
N PHE A 223 -11.09 -12.95 -13.11
CA PHE A 223 -11.49 -12.22 -11.91
C PHE A 223 -11.75 -13.18 -10.75
N THR A 224 -11.96 -14.47 -11.07
CA THR A 224 -12.11 -15.54 -10.09
C THR A 224 -10.79 -16.26 -9.89
N HIS A 225 -10.30 -16.26 -8.65
CA HIS A 225 -9.08 -16.96 -8.29
C HIS A 225 -9.31 -17.96 -7.15
N PRO A 226 -8.50 -19.02 -7.05
CA PRO A 226 -8.43 -19.82 -5.83
C PRO A 226 -8.14 -18.91 -4.64
N THR A 227 -8.87 -19.10 -3.55
CA THR A 227 -8.64 -18.33 -2.33
C THR A 227 -7.29 -18.72 -1.74
N PRO A 228 -6.34 -17.78 -1.56
CA PRO A 228 -5.10 -18.07 -0.84
C PRO A 228 -5.42 -18.43 0.62
N PRO A 229 -4.47 -19.03 1.37
CA PRO A 229 -4.61 -19.18 2.82
C PRO A 229 -5.05 -17.86 3.46
N ALA A 230 -6.01 -17.93 4.38
CA ALA A 230 -6.53 -16.74 5.04
C ALA A 230 -5.41 -16.01 5.80
N LEU A 231 -5.43 -14.67 5.77
CA LEU A 231 -4.59 -13.88 6.66
C LEU A 231 -5.34 -13.73 7.99
N ASP A 232 -4.82 -14.35 9.06
CA ASP A 232 -5.53 -14.42 10.34
C ASP A 232 -5.25 -13.19 11.21
N ARG A 233 -4.05 -12.61 11.07
CA ARG A 233 -3.65 -11.41 11.80
C ARG A 233 -2.74 -10.47 11.02
N VAL A 234 -2.88 -9.19 11.30
CA VAL A 234 -1.89 -8.16 11.02
C VAL A 234 -1.34 -7.63 12.35
N ILE A 235 -0.02 -7.52 12.44
CA ILE A 235 0.69 -6.97 13.59
C ILE A 235 1.40 -5.70 13.11
N PHE A 236 1.00 -4.54 13.62
CA PHE A 236 1.68 -3.28 13.39
C PHE A 236 2.72 -3.03 14.49
N ALA A 237 3.94 -3.50 14.29
CA ALA A 237 4.96 -3.56 15.35
C ALA A 237 5.35 -2.18 15.92
N HIS A 238 5.20 -1.11 15.13
CA HIS A 238 5.62 0.25 15.48
C HIS A 238 4.52 1.31 15.28
N SER A 239 3.26 0.89 15.20
CA SER A 239 2.11 1.81 15.15
C SER A 239 1.11 1.42 16.22
N ASP A 240 0.71 2.39 17.04
CA ASP A 240 -0.37 2.20 18.00
C ASP A 240 -1.74 2.11 17.29
N GLY A 241 -2.78 1.86 18.07
CA GLY A 241 -4.15 1.80 17.59
C GLY A 241 -4.65 3.06 16.88
N ASN A 242 -4.03 4.23 17.02
CA ASN A 242 -4.42 5.42 16.23
C ASN A 242 -3.55 5.60 14.99
N GLY A 243 -2.29 5.18 15.04
CA GLY A 243 -1.27 5.48 14.03
C GLY A 243 -1.52 4.90 12.64
N TRP A 244 -2.36 3.87 12.50
CA TRP A 244 -2.75 3.34 11.20
C TRP A 244 -4.13 3.83 10.73
N ARG A 245 -4.87 4.56 11.56
CA ARG A 245 -6.19 5.10 11.19
C ARG A 245 -6.01 6.46 10.54
N ASP A 246 -6.57 6.63 9.36
CA ASP A 246 -6.61 7.92 8.69
C ASP A 246 -7.71 8.81 9.27
N HIS A 247 -7.54 10.12 9.14
CA HIS A 247 -8.50 11.10 9.64
C HIS A 247 -9.92 10.93 9.04
N PRO A 248 -10.10 10.70 7.72
CA PRO A 248 -11.42 10.37 7.15
C PRO A 248 -12.00 9.02 7.61
N GLY A 249 -11.17 8.13 8.16
CA GLY A 249 -11.52 6.80 8.63
C GLY A 249 -11.69 5.76 7.51
N PHE A 250 -11.17 5.99 6.31
CA PHE A 250 -11.22 5.05 5.21
C PHE A 250 -10.36 3.80 5.43
N ASN A 251 -9.26 3.91 6.17
CA ASN A 251 -8.42 2.77 6.57
C ASN A 251 -9.22 1.76 7.36
N ALA A 252 -9.92 2.23 8.41
CA ALA A 252 -10.76 1.37 9.23
C ALA A 252 -11.93 0.76 8.42
N TYR A 253 -12.54 1.56 7.53
CA TYR A 253 -13.60 1.07 6.63
C TYR A 253 -13.07 -0.04 5.70
N PHE A 254 -11.96 0.21 5.01
CA PHE A 254 -11.33 -0.75 4.10
C PHE A 254 -10.96 -2.04 4.83
N MET A 255 -10.30 -1.96 5.97
CA MET A 255 -9.87 -3.14 6.74
C MET A 255 -11.05 -4.04 7.12
N ARG A 256 -12.18 -3.45 7.55
CA ARG A 256 -13.39 -4.20 7.91
C ARG A 256 -14.15 -4.76 6.70
N ALA A 257 -14.07 -4.06 5.57
CA ALA A 257 -14.73 -4.46 4.33
C ALA A 257 -13.95 -5.55 3.55
N ALA A 258 -12.63 -5.43 3.48
CA ALA A 258 -11.75 -6.37 2.78
C ALA A 258 -11.39 -7.59 3.62
N TYR A 259 -11.20 -7.41 4.93
CA TYR A 259 -10.72 -8.46 5.83
C TYR A 259 -11.55 -8.53 7.13
N PRO A 260 -12.83 -8.94 7.06
CA PRO A 260 -13.74 -8.86 8.20
C PRO A 260 -13.34 -9.70 9.42
N SER A 261 -12.56 -10.77 9.21
CA SER A 261 -12.11 -11.68 10.28
C SER A 261 -10.66 -11.45 10.72
N LEU A 262 -9.94 -10.49 10.13
CA LEU A 262 -8.54 -10.24 10.42
C LEU A 262 -8.38 -9.61 11.82
N ALA A 263 -7.63 -10.30 12.68
CA ALA A 263 -7.21 -9.74 13.96
C ALA A 263 -6.18 -8.63 13.71
N ILE A 264 -6.35 -7.50 14.40
CA ILE A 264 -5.42 -6.37 14.32
C ILE A 264 -4.75 -6.25 15.68
N GLU A 265 -3.45 -6.48 15.71
CA GLU A 265 -2.56 -6.23 16.85
C GLU A 265 -1.76 -4.96 16.52
N ASP A 266 -1.70 -4.04 17.47
CA ASP A 266 -0.93 -2.81 17.36
C ASP A 266 0.39 -2.93 18.16
N LYS A 267 1.10 -1.80 18.24
CA LYS A 267 2.37 -1.71 18.94
C LYS A 267 2.31 -2.22 20.37
N GLN A 268 1.21 -1.97 21.10
CA GLN A 268 1.09 -2.39 22.49
C GLN A 268 1.03 -3.91 22.62
N GLU A 269 0.23 -4.60 21.80
CA GLU A 269 0.23 -6.07 21.82
C GLU A 269 1.57 -6.67 21.36
N TRP A 270 2.28 -6.01 20.43
CA TRP A 270 3.62 -6.42 20.05
C TRP A 270 4.62 -6.28 21.22
N GLU A 271 4.58 -5.16 21.95
CA GLU A 271 5.40 -4.93 23.15
C GLU A 271 5.11 -5.96 24.25
N ASP A 272 3.86 -6.37 24.44
CA ASP A 272 3.50 -7.44 25.38
C ASP A 272 4.14 -8.78 24.99
N ARG A 273 4.19 -9.12 23.69
CA ARG A 273 4.87 -10.32 23.20
C ARG A 273 6.38 -10.25 23.43
N ILE A 274 6.98 -9.07 23.24
CA ILE A 274 8.40 -8.83 23.54
C ILE A 274 8.63 -9.09 25.03
N ALA A 275 7.91 -8.39 25.90
CA ALA A 275 8.05 -8.48 27.35
C ALA A 275 7.92 -9.92 27.86
N ALA A 276 6.96 -10.70 27.33
CA ALA A 276 6.76 -12.10 27.68
C ALA A 276 7.95 -13.02 27.36
N THR A 277 8.86 -12.59 26.49
CA THR A 277 10.07 -13.33 26.07
C THR A 277 11.38 -12.66 26.50
N SER A 278 11.32 -11.49 27.16
CA SER A 278 12.47 -10.73 27.63
C SER A 278 13.01 -11.18 29.00
N GLU A 279 12.27 -12.00 29.75
CA GLU A 279 12.66 -12.41 31.11
C GLU A 279 13.95 -13.25 31.15
N LEU A 280 14.91 -12.82 31.97
CA LEU A 280 16.24 -13.45 32.08
C LEU A 280 16.23 -14.84 32.74
N SER A 281 15.21 -15.16 33.53
CA SER A 281 15.13 -16.42 34.28
C SER A 281 14.67 -17.59 33.42
N VAL A 282 13.86 -17.34 32.38
CA VAL A 282 13.30 -18.37 31.49
C VAL A 282 13.25 -17.85 30.06
N ASP A 283 14.27 -18.21 29.27
CA ASP A 283 14.30 -17.97 27.82
C ASP A 283 13.18 -18.75 27.10
N ARG A 284 12.49 -18.08 26.19
CA ARG A 284 11.32 -18.60 25.46
C ARG A 284 11.13 -17.82 24.16
N ALA A 285 10.39 -18.40 23.22
CA ALA A 285 10.13 -17.78 21.93
C ALA A 285 8.71 -18.00 21.44
N TRP A 286 8.22 -17.02 20.67
CA TRP A 286 7.06 -17.17 19.81
C TRP A 286 7.48 -17.81 18.49
N HIS A 287 6.66 -18.71 17.98
CA HIS A 287 6.82 -19.33 16.67
C HIS A 287 5.64 -18.96 15.78
N PHE A 288 5.93 -18.42 14.60
CA PHE A 288 4.94 -18.08 13.59
C PHE A 288 5.10 -19.01 12.39
N PRO A 289 4.11 -19.88 12.11
CA PRO A 289 4.22 -20.90 11.06
C PRO A 289 4.37 -20.33 9.65
N LEU A 290 3.67 -19.24 9.36
CA LEU A 290 3.71 -18.54 8.07
C LEU A 290 3.58 -17.03 8.31
N VAL A 291 4.58 -16.26 7.87
CA VAL A 291 4.64 -14.81 8.09
C VAL A 291 5.02 -14.09 6.81
N LEU A 292 4.20 -13.14 6.37
CA LEU A 292 4.64 -12.10 5.46
C LEU A 292 5.18 -10.92 6.28
N LEU A 293 6.48 -10.69 6.20
CA LEU A 293 7.13 -9.50 6.75
C LEU A 293 7.13 -8.40 5.69
N SER A 294 6.58 -7.23 6.05
CA SER A 294 6.64 -6.00 5.26
C SER A 294 7.47 -4.94 5.98
N ASP A 295 8.37 -4.29 5.25
CA ASP A 295 9.18 -3.18 5.76
C ASP A 295 9.46 -2.13 4.67
N ARG A 296 9.00 -0.89 4.92
CA ARG A 296 9.12 0.23 3.98
C ARG A 296 10.56 0.66 3.75
N SER A 297 11.39 0.72 4.78
CA SER A 297 12.78 1.16 4.64
C SER A 297 13.62 0.13 3.91
N ALA A 298 13.38 -1.15 4.14
CA ALA A 298 13.97 -2.24 3.37
C ALA A 298 13.48 -2.25 1.91
N SER A 299 12.21 -1.90 1.65
CA SER A 299 11.70 -1.72 0.28
C SER A 299 12.47 -0.64 -0.48
N HIS A 300 12.76 0.51 0.15
CA HIS A 300 13.55 1.60 -0.46
C HIS A 300 15.00 1.22 -0.80
N ARG A 301 15.52 0.10 -0.30
CA ARG A 301 16.84 -0.42 -0.68
C ARG A 301 16.78 -1.21 -1.99
N GLY A 302 15.59 -1.65 -2.43
CA GLY A 302 15.37 -2.23 -3.74
C GLY A 302 15.34 -1.17 -4.84
N ALA A 303 15.67 -1.55 -6.07
CA ALA A 303 15.77 -0.61 -7.19
C ALA A 303 14.40 -0.04 -7.60
N LEU A 304 13.35 -0.85 -7.55
CA LEU A 304 12.02 -0.47 -8.01
C LEU A 304 11.44 0.60 -7.09
N CYS A 305 11.46 0.38 -5.77
CA CYS A 305 11.02 1.39 -4.82
C CYS A 305 12.07 2.50 -4.67
N GLY A 306 13.34 2.19 -4.45
CA GLY A 306 14.35 3.19 -4.11
C GLY A 306 14.62 4.23 -5.21
N SER A 307 14.61 3.80 -6.47
CA SER A 307 15.09 4.64 -7.59
C SER A 307 14.12 4.82 -8.74
N GLN A 308 13.13 3.94 -8.90
CA GLN A 308 12.27 3.96 -10.09
C GLN A 308 10.84 4.46 -9.82
N THR A 309 10.22 4.07 -8.69
CA THR A 309 8.80 4.36 -8.44
C THR A 309 8.51 4.97 -7.07
N GLN A 310 9.39 4.79 -6.08
CA GLN A 310 9.16 5.21 -4.69
C GLN A 310 7.90 4.62 -4.05
N ARG A 311 7.38 3.53 -4.63
CA ARG A 311 6.22 2.79 -4.14
C ARG A 311 6.66 1.47 -3.56
N ILE A 312 6.42 1.23 -2.27
CA ILE A 312 6.85 -0.04 -1.66
C ILE A 312 6.17 -1.26 -2.29
N ALA A 313 4.94 -1.08 -2.79
CA ALA A 313 4.19 -2.14 -3.46
C ALA A 313 4.81 -2.58 -4.79
N SER A 314 5.68 -1.76 -5.41
CA SER A 314 6.31 -2.11 -6.68
C SER A 314 7.25 -3.30 -6.55
N GLU A 315 8.04 -3.35 -5.48
CA GLU A 315 8.93 -4.48 -5.19
C GLU A 315 8.14 -5.81 -5.11
N ALA A 316 7.01 -5.80 -4.39
CA ALA A 316 6.16 -6.98 -4.25
C ALA A 316 5.50 -7.40 -5.57
N TRP A 317 4.90 -6.42 -6.26
CA TRP A 317 4.11 -6.67 -7.46
C TRP A 317 4.97 -7.12 -8.64
N GLU A 318 6.08 -6.42 -8.89
CA GLU A 318 7.00 -6.73 -9.99
C GLU A 318 7.66 -8.09 -9.77
N TYR A 319 8.09 -8.39 -8.54
CA TYR A 319 8.66 -9.70 -8.23
C TYR A 319 7.68 -10.83 -8.57
N MET A 320 6.42 -10.73 -8.16
CA MET A 320 5.43 -11.78 -8.46
C MET A 320 5.09 -11.87 -9.94
N ARG A 321 5.10 -10.72 -10.66
CA ARG A 321 5.00 -10.70 -12.13
C ARG A 321 6.17 -11.46 -12.76
N GLU A 322 7.40 -11.17 -12.37
CA GLU A 322 8.60 -11.80 -12.94
C GLU A 322 8.68 -13.30 -12.64
N LYS A 323 8.16 -13.73 -11.48
CA LYS A 323 7.98 -15.15 -11.15
C LYS A 323 6.79 -15.81 -11.86
N SER A 324 6.11 -15.11 -12.78
CA SER A 324 4.92 -15.59 -13.50
C SER A 324 3.81 -16.08 -12.55
N ARG A 325 3.71 -15.43 -11.39
CA ARG A 325 2.75 -15.71 -10.31
C ARG A 325 1.63 -14.67 -10.23
N LEU A 326 1.79 -13.55 -10.94
CA LEU A 326 0.71 -12.71 -11.42
C LEU A 326 0.66 -12.90 -12.94
N THR A 327 -0.45 -13.39 -13.49
CA THR A 327 -0.53 -13.68 -14.92
C THR A 327 -0.49 -12.39 -15.74
N PRO A 328 0.06 -12.39 -16.96
CA PRO A 328 0.07 -11.21 -17.83
C PRO A 328 -1.32 -10.60 -18.06
N LEU A 329 -2.37 -11.43 -18.13
CA LEU A 329 -3.74 -10.92 -18.26
C LEU A 329 -4.35 -10.44 -16.94
N GLU A 330 -4.05 -11.06 -15.80
CA GLU A 330 -4.40 -10.50 -14.48
C GLU A 330 -3.80 -9.12 -14.29
N ILE A 331 -2.58 -8.90 -14.79
CA ILE A 331 -1.93 -7.60 -14.77
C ILE A 331 -2.66 -6.61 -15.68
N LYS A 332 -3.00 -7.02 -16.91
CA LYS A 332 -3.75 -6.16 -17.85
C LYS A 332 -5.12 -5.75 -17.32
N VAL A 333 -5.75 -6.54 -16.45
CA VAL A 333 -7.09 -6.23 -15.92
C VAL A 333 -7.12 -5.96 -14.43
N GLY A 334 -5.97 -5.88 -13.75
CA GLY A 334 -5.91 -5.81 -12.29
C GLY A 334 -6.72 -6.92 -11.59
N GLY A 335 -6.77 -8.12 -12.17
CA GLY A 335 -7.61 -9.25 -11.74
C GLY A 335 -7.17 -9.79 -10.38
N TRP A 336 -5.87 -9.78 -10.12
CA TRP A 336 -5.26 -10.13 -8.84
C TRP A 336 -5.78 -9.27 -7.66
N TRP A 337 -6.28 -8.05 -7.93
CA TRP A 337 -6.88 -7.15 -6.93
C TRP A 337 -8.40 -7.34 -6.78
N GLU A 338 -9.05 -8.02 -7.74
CA GLU A 338 -10.51 -8.16 -7.78
C GLU A 338 -11.11 -8.78 -6.52
N PRO A 339 -10.54 -9.81 -5.88
CA PRO A 339 -11.13 -10.36 -4.64
C PRO A 339 -11.30 -9.30 -3.55
N ILE A 340 -10.30 -8.41 -3.40
CA ILE A 340 -10.33 -7.30 -2.44
C ILE A 340 -11.36 -6.26 -2.88
N ARG A 341 -11.31 -5.86 -4.16
CA ARG A 341 -12.25 -4.91 -4.74
C ARG A 341 -13.70 -5.37 -4.54
N ALA A 342 -14.03 -6.60 -4.93
CA ALA A 342 -15.36 -7.18 -4.83
C ALA A 342 -15.84 -7.26 -3.37
N SER A 343 -14.96 -7.60 -2.42
CA SER A 343 -15.32 -7.61 -0.99
C SER A 343 -15.73 -6.21 -0.51
N VAL A 344 -14.98 -5.17 -0.87
CA VAL A 344 -15.29 -3.79 -0.48
C VAL A 344 -16.57 -3.28 -1.16
N LEU A 345 -16.73 -3.55 -2.45
CA LEU A 345 -17.95 -3.20 -3.19
C LEU A 345 -19.18 -3.86 -2.56
N LYS A 346 -19.12 -5.15 -2.26
CA LYS A 346 -20.19 -5.89 -1.60
C LYS A 346 -20.51 -5.33 -0.23
N PHE A 347 -19.49 -5.02 0.57
CA PHE A 347 -19.68 -4.41 1.89
C PHE A 347 -20.38 -3.06 1.81
N SER A 348 -20.08 -2.25 0.79
CA SER A 348 -20.77 -0.98 0.52
C SER A 348 -22.22 -1.14 0.06
N GLY A 349 -22.69 -2.38 -0.17
CA GLY A 349 -24.03 -2.70 -0.66
C GLY A 349 -24.15 -2.85 -2.18
N LEU A 350 -23.04 -2.82 -2.93
CA LEU A 350 -23.03 -3.09 -4.36
C LEU A 350 -22.75 -4.56 -4.64
N ASP A 351 -23.69 -5.25 -5.26
CA ASP A 351 -23.48 -6.62 -5.75
C ASP A 351 -22.90 -6.59 -7.17
N VAL A 352 -21.59 -6.40 -7.26
CA VAL A 352 -20.87 -6.35 -8.55
C VAL A 352 -20.26 -7.72 -8.84
N VAL A 353 -20.87 -8.45 -9.78
CA VAL A 353 -20.31 -9.70 -10.30
C VAL A 353 -19.56 -9.40 -11.60
N ARG A 354 -18.22 -9.46 -11.57
CA ARG A 354 -17.40 -9.38 -12.78
C ARG A 354 -17.17 -10.78 -13.32
N LYS A 355 -17.55 -10.99 -14.58
CA LYS A 355 -17.33 -12.25 -15.28
C LYS A 355 -15.95 -12.24 -15.89
N ASP A 356 -15.28 -13.39 -15.86
CA ASP A 356 -14.06 -13.64 -16.63
C ASP A 356 -14.32 -13.34 -18.12
N ARG A 357 -13.37 -12.70 -18.81
CA ARG A 357 -13.48 -12.32 -20.23
C ARG A 357 -12.13 -12.41 -20.91
N ASP A 358 -12.10 -12.65 -22.22
CA ASP A 358 -10.82 -12.74 -22.94
C ASP A 358 -10.18 -11.37 -23.21
N ASP A 359 -10.96 -10.30 -23.14
CA ASP A 359 -10.50 -8.93 -23.31
C ASP A 359 -11.13 -7.94 -22.31
N LEU A 360 -10.50 -6.77 -22.18
CA LEU A 360 -11.11 -5.65 -21.48
C LEU A 360 -12.31 -5.15 -22.32
N PRO A 361 -13.49 -5.00 -21.73
CA PRO A 361 -14.63 -4.47 -22.46
C PRO A 361 -14.46 -2.96 -22.70
N MET A 362 -15.18 -2.43 -23.68
CA MET A 362 -15.58 -1.02 -23.63
C MET A 362 -16.68 -0.87 -22.58
N PRO A 363 -16.73 0.25 -21.83
CA PRO A 363 -17.82 0.50 -20.91
C PRO A 363 -19.14 0.69 -21.65
N ASP A 364 -20.24 0.14 -21.11
CA ASP A 364 -21.60 0.36 -21.67
C ASP A 364 -22.03 1.84 -21.56
N LYS A 365 -21.49 2.54 -20.56
CA LYS A 365 -21.72 3.96 -20.29
C LYS A 365 -20.42 4.62 -19.84
N VAL A 366 -20.07 5.76 -20.43
CA VAL A 366 -18.92 6.56 -19.98
C VAL A 366 -19.32 7.41 -18.78
N VAL A 367 -18.68 7.17 -17.64
CA VAL A 367 -18.87 7.96 -16.42
C VAL A 367 -17.59 8.71 -16.09
N ILE A 368 -17.64 10.03 -16.10
CA ILE A 368 -16.57 10.93 -15.72
C ILE A 368 -16.82 11.36 -14.27
N THR A 369 -15.90 11.03 -13.37
CA THR A 369 -15.96 11.48 -11.97
C THR A 369 -14.83 12.44 -11.69
N TYR A 370 -15.18 13.69 -11.40
CA TYR A 370 -14.24 14.71 -10.95
C TYR A 370 -14.29 14.86 -9.43
N ILE A 371 -13.17 14.58 -8.77
CA ILE A 371 -12.99 14.83 -7.33
C ILE A 371 -12.63 16.30 -7.13
N SER A 372 -13.65 17.11 -6.86
CA SER A 372 -13.46 18.51 -6.49
C SER A 372 -12.87 18.60 -5.09
N ARG A 373 -11.82 19.41 -4.97
CA ARG A 373 -11.17 19.75 -3.70
C ARG A 373 -11.45 21.18 -3.25
N GLN A 374 -12.38 21.88 -3.89
CA GLN A 374 -12.68 23.29 -3.58
C GLN A 374 -13.21 23.48 -2.15
N GLY A 375 -13.77 22.43 -1.52
CA GLY A 375 -14.18 22.45 -0.11
C GLY A 375 -13.04 22.28 0.90
N THR A 376 -11.80 22.08 0.44
CA THR A 376 -10.61 21.88 1.28
C THR A 376 -9.68 23.10 1.24
N SER A 377 -8.76 23.22 2.21
CA SER A 377 -7.87 24.38 2.34
C SER A 377 -6.55 24.29 1.57
N ARG A 378 -6.24 23.14 0.95
CA ARG A 378 -4.96 22.88 0.27
C ARG A 378 -5.18 21.97 -0.94
N ARG A 379 -4.21 21.96 -1.88
CA ARG A 379 -4.23 21.11 -3.09
C ARG A 379 -5.57 21.22 -3.80
N ARG A 380 -5.94 22.44 -4.13
CA ARG A 380 -7.16 22.76 -4.87
C ARG A 380 -6.82 23.63 -6.07
N LEU A 381 -7.76 23.69 -7.01
CA LEU A 381 -7.61 24.55 -8.17
C LEU A 381 -7.88 26.00 -7.80
N THR A 382 -7.38 26.95 -8.60
CA THR A 382 -7.94 28.31 -8.56
C THR A 382 -9.43 28.25 -8.91
N ASP A 383 -10.21 29.22 -8.44
CA ASP A 383 -11.65 29.24 -8.67
C ASP A 383 -11.96 29.34 -10.18
N GLU A 384 -11.20 30.13 -10.93
CA GLU A 384 -11.37 30.26 -12.38
C GLU A 384 -11.04 28.96 -13.12
N ALA A 385 -10.00 28.25 -12.69
CA ALA A 385 -9.61 26.98 -13.29
C ALA A 385 -10.61 25.87 -12.96
N HIS A 386 -11.16 25.88 -11.74
CA HIS A 386 -12.25 25.00 -11.35
C HIS A 386 -13.50 25.23 -12.21
N ASP A 387 -13.96 26.47 -12.33
CA ASP A 387 -15.16 26.83 -13.10
C ASP A 387 -14.98 26.49 -14.59
N SER A 388 -13.79 26.76 -15.14
CA SER A 388 -13.44 26.38 -16.52
C SER A 388 -13.47 24.87 -16.72
N LEU A 389 -12.93 24.09 -15.78
CA LEU A 389 -12.95 22.63 -15.85
C LEU A 389 -14.38 22.07 -15.78
N VAL A 390 -15.18 22.52 -14.81
CA VAL A 390 -16.56 22.07 -14.65
C VAL A 390 -17.37 22.38 -15.90
N THR A 391 -17.30 23.62 -16.40
CA THR A 391 -17.99 24.04 -17.63
C THR A 391 -17.60 23.16 -18.82
N ALA A 392 -16.30 22.94 -19.04
CA ALA A 392 -15.83 22.13 -20.17
C ALA A 392 -16.29 20.65 -20.09
N LEU A 393 -16.37 20.08 -18.88
CA LEU A 393 -16.86 18.72 -18.68
C LEU A 393 -18.38 18.62 -18.87
N GLU A 394 -19.15 19.63 -18.40
CA GLU A 394 -20.59 19.71 -18.63
C GLU A 394 -20.92 19.84 -20.12
N GLU A 395 -20.21 20.72 -20.84
CA GLU A 395 -20.35 20.87 -22.29
C GLU A 395 -19.99 19.58 -23.04
N LEU A 396 -18.92 18.88 -22.63
CA LEU A 396 -18.54 17.59 -23.20
C LEU A 396 -19.66 16.55 -23.03
N VAL A 397 -20.22 16.42 -21.84
CA VAL A 397 -21.31 15.47 -21.58
C VAL A 397 -22.58 15.85 -22.33
N GLU A 398 -22.92 17.12 -22.43
CA GLU A 398 -24.08 17.57 -23.23
C GLU A 398 -23.89 17.26 -24.73
N ARG A 399 -22.68 17.44 -25.28
CA ARG A 399 -22.36 17.02 -26.66
C ARG A 399 -22.49 15.51 -26.86
N LYS A 400 -22.31 14.72 -25.80
CA LYS A 400 -22.27 13.25 -25.80
C LYS A 400 -23.51 12.61 -25.16
N LYS A 401 -24.59 13.37 -24.95
CA LYS A 401 -25.79 12.89 -24.25
C LYS A 401 -26.46 11.70 -24.93
N ASP A 402 -26.43 11.65 -26.26
CA ASP A 402 -27.02 10.55 -27.05
C ASP A 402 -26.18 9.26 -26.95
N GLU A 403 -24.90 9.39 -26.57
CA GLU A 403 -24.02 8.27 -26.21
C GLU A 403 -24.12 7.90 -24.72
N GLY A 404 -24.96 8.62 -23.96
CA GLY A 404 -25.23 8.35 -22.54
C GLY A 404 -24.11 8.74 -21.59
N TRP A 405 -23.22 9.69 -21.93
CA TRP A 405 -22.14 10.09 -21.01
C TRP A 405 -22.71 10.74 -19.73
N GLU A 406 -22.00 10.58 -18.62
CA GLU A 406 -22.38 11.12 -17.30
C GLU A 406 -21.20 11.84 -16.65
N LEU A 407 -21.47 13.00 -16.04
CA LEU A 407 -20.53 13.72 -15.20
C LEU A 407 -20.97 13.65 -13.73
N ASN A 408 -20.04 13.29 -12.85
CA ASN A 408 -20.19 13.36 -11.41
C ASN A 408 -19.11 14.27 -10.82
N VAL A 409 -19.49 15.48 -10.40
CA VAL A 409 -18.60 16.39 -9.67
C VAL A 409 -18.77 16.14 -8.17
N MET A 410 -17.83 15.40 -7.59
CA MET A 410 -17.92 14.95 -6.21
C MET A 410 -17.00 15.72 -5.27
N GLN A 411 -17.52 16.08 -4.10
CA GLN A 411 -16.74 16.57 -2.96
C GLN A 411 -16.72 15.46 -1.91
N ALA A 412 -15.66 14.66 -1.91
CA ALA A 412 -15.55 13.43 -1.13
C ALA A 412 -15.77 13.67 0.37
N GLU A 413 -15.30 14.80 0.90
CA GLU A 413 -15.47 15.22 2.29
C GLU A 413 -16.94 15.43 2.73
N ARG A 414 -17.86 15.53 1.77
CA ARG A 414 -19.31 15.69 2.02
C ARG A 414 -20.10 14.40 1.79
N MET A 415 -19.43 13.30 1.45
CA MET A 415 -20.06 12.03 1.09
C MET A 415 -19.79 10.95 2.13
N SER A 416 -20.76 10.04 2.31
CA SER A 416 -20.50 8.80 3.04
C SER A 416 -19.46 7.95 2.31
N LYS A 417 -18.81 7.05 3.05
CA LYS A 417 -17.80 6.13 2.48
C LYS A 417 -18.41 5.23 1.41
N ASP A 418 -19.61 4.69 1.67
CA ASP A 418 -20.35 3.89 0.70
C ASP A 418 -20.63 4.69 -0.58
N ALA A 419 -21.07 5.95 -0.47
CA ALA A 419 -21.32 6.79 -1.65
C ALA A 419 -20.06 7.07 -2.47
N GLN A 420 -18.91 7.28 -1.81
CA GLN A 420 -17.63 7.44 -2.51
C GLN A 420 -17.20 6.15 -3.21
N VAL A 421 -17.36 4.99 -2.55
CA VAL A 421 -17.11 3.67 -3.16
C VAL A 421 -18.04 3.44 -4.35
N HIS A 422 -19.32 3.80 -4.24
CA HIS A 422 -20.30 3.65 -5.33
C HIS A 422 -19.97 4.52 -6.54
N ALA A 423 -19.55 5.77 -6.30
CA ALA A 423 -19.09 6.66 -7.37
C ALA A 423 -17.88 6.04 -8.09
N ALA A 424 -16.87 5.60 -7.34
CA ALA A 424 -15.67 5.00 -7.89
C ALA A 424 -15.96 3.71 -8.69
N ALA A 425 -16.85 2.85 -8.18
CA ALA A 425 -17.23 1.58 -8.79
C ALA A 425 -17.88 1.72 -10.19
N ARG A 426 -18.47 2.88 -10.48
CA ARG A 426 -19.09 3.19 -11.77
C ARG A 426 -18.20 4.01 -12.69
N THR A 427 -17.09 4.54 -12.18
CA THR A 427 -16.27 5.53 -12.86
C THR A 427 -15.47 4.89 -14.00
N THR A 428 -15.54 5.49 -15.19
CA THR A 428 -14.65 5.18 -16.33
C THR A 428 -13.42 6.08 -16.28
N ILE A 429 -13.63 7.39 -16.13
CA ILE A 429 -12.56 8.38 -16.05
C ILE A 429 -12.62 9.03 -14.67
N LEU A 430 -11.61 8.79 -13.84
CA LEU A 430 -11.46 9.46 -12.56
C LEU A 430 -10.49 10.61 -12.74
N LEU A 431 -10.85 11.83 -12.34
CA LEU A 431 -9.94 12.96 -12.41
C LEU A 431 -9.97 13.82 -11.15
N GLY A 432 -8.86 14.49 -10.88
CA GLY A 432 -8.73 15.38 -9.73
C GLY A 432 -7.32 15.92 -9.58
N VAL A 433 -7.16 16.88 -8.68
CA VAL A 433 -5.83 17.32 -8.23
C VAL A 433 -5.15 16.16 -7.49
N HIS A 434 -3.84 16.02 -7.67
CA HIS A 434 -3.06 15.01 -6.95
C HIS A 434 -3.37 14.97 -5.44
N GLY A 435 -3.46 13.76 -4.90
CA GLY A 435 -3.70 13.50 -3.49
C GLY A 435 -4.81 12.49 -3.21
N ASN A 436 -5.07 12.28 -1.92
CA ASN A 436 -5.78 11.10 -1.39
C ASN A 436 -7.11 10.74 -2.03
N GLY A 437 -7.85 11.71 -2.55
CA GLY A 437 -9.09 11.45 -3.27
C GLY A 437 -8.91 10.41 -4.38
N LEU A 438 -7.78 10.46 -5.11
CA LEU A 438 -7.52 9.56 -6.26
C LEU A 438 -7.28 8.10 -5.85
N THR A 439 -7.08 7.81 -4.56
CA THR A 439 -6.96 6.42 -4.05
C THR A 439 -8.21 5.58 -4.35
N HIS A 440 -9.36 6.22 -4.60
CA HIS A 440 -10.58 5.58 -5.06
C HIS A 440 -10.42 4.84 -6.41
N LEU A 441 -9.33 5.07 -7.16
CA LEU A 441 -8.95 4.28 -8.33
C LEU A 441 -8.98 2.76 -8.06
N LEU A 442 -8.71 2.34 -6.82
CA LEU A 442 -8.70 0.93 -6.42
C LEU A 442 -10.06 0.24 -6.65
N PHE A 443 -11.15 1.01 -6.64
CA PHE A 443 -12.51 0.51 -6.80
C PHE A 443 -13.06 0.63 -8.23
N MET A 444 -12.32 1.30 -9.13
CA MET A 444 -12.74 1.44 -10.52
C MET A 444 -12.80 0.09 -11.24
N PRO A 445 -13.73 -0.09 -12.19
CA PRO A 445 -13.69 -1.18 -13.14
C PRO A 445 -12.60 -0.93 -14.19
N PRO A 446 -11.66 -1.85 -14.39
CA PRO A 446 -10.75 -1.79 -15.51
C PRO A 446 -11.53 -2.09 -16.81
N THR A 447 -11.35 -1.24 -17.81
CA THR A 447 -11.92 -1.33 -19.15
C THR A 447 -10.85 -0.89 -20.16
N LYS A 448 -11.10 -1.03 -21.46
CA LYS A 448 -10.17 -0.56 -22.51
C LYS A 448 -9.81 0.93 -22.39
N VAL A 449 -10.67 1.71 -21.74
CA VAL A 449 -10.55 3.17 -21.64
C VAL A 449 -10.55 3.70 -20.21
N SER A 450 -10.53 2.82 -19.20
CA SER A 450 -10.50 3.24 -17.80
C SER A 450 -9.20 4.00 -17.51
N THR A 451 -9.35 5.24 -17.02
CA THR A 451 -8.23 6.18 -16.94
C THR A 451 -8.32 7.04 -15.68
N VAL A 452 -7.17 7.26 -15.04
CA VAL A 452 -7.00 8.28 -14.00
C VAL A 452 -6.30 9.49 -14.61
N ILE A 453 -6.93 10.67 -14.55
CA ILE A 453 -6.34 11.94 -14.97
C ILE A 453 -5.97 12.74 -13.71
N GLU A 454 -4.68 12.94 -13.51
CA GLU A 454 -4.16 13.61 -12.34
C GLU A 454 -3.65 15.01 -12.70
N ILE A 455 -4.21 16.01 -12.04
CA ILE A 455 -3.87 17.41 -12.25
C ILE A 455 -2.77 17.80 -11.25
N PHE A 456 -1.65 18.26 -11.79
CA PHE A 456 -0.50 18.71 -11.01
C PHE A 456 -0.27 20.21 -11.19
N TYR A 457 0.42 20.82 -10.22
CA TYR A 457 1.06 22.11 -10.44
C TYR A 457 2.13 21.93 -11.53
N PRO A 458 2.22 22.82 -12.55
CA PRO A 458 3.18 22.68 -13.63
C PRO A 458 4.62 22.51 -13.13
N GLY A 459 5.36 21.59 -13.73
CA GLY A 459 6.69 21.18 -13.28
C GLY A 459 6.67 20.05 -12.26
N GLY A 460 5.55 19.81 -11.57
CA GLY A 460 5.47 18.80 -10.52
C GLY A 460 4.93 17.45 -10.98
N PHE A 461 5.45 16.38 -10.41
CA PHE A 461 5.00 15.03 -10.69
C PHE A 461 5.36 14.07 -9.55
N ALA A 462 4.48 13.09 -9.29
CA ALA A 462 4.71 12.03 -8.32
C ALA A 462 4.15 10.70 -8.84
N HIS A 463 4.77 9.59 -8.45
CA HIS A 463 4.39 8.27 -8.95
C HIS A 463 3.18 7.65 -8.26
N ASP A 464 2.65 8.25 -7.19
CA ASP A 464 1.62 7.68 -6.32
C ASP A 464 0.44 7.07 -7.09
N TYR A 465 -0.33 7.89 -7.81
CA TYR A 465 -1.46 7.37 -8.59
C TYR A 465 -1.05 6.95 -10.00
N HIS A 466 0.09 7.40 -10.52
CA HIS A 466 0.64 6.96 -11.80
C HIS A 466 0.94 5.46 -11.81
N TRP A 467 1.82 5.00 -10.91
CA TRP A 467 2.23 3.60 -10.84
C TRP A 467 1.05 2.70 -10.46
N THR A 468 0.27 3.09 -9.44
CA THR A 468 -0.84 2.28 -8.92
C THR A 468 -1.94 2.06 -9.97
N THR A 469 -2.30 3.12 -10.72
CA THR A 469 -3.27 3.02 -11.83
C THR A 469 -2.82 2.01 -12.88
N ARG A 470 -1.53 2.06 -13.25
CA ARG A 470 -0.97 1.18 -14.28
C ARG A 470 -0.84 -0.27 -13.82
N ALA A 471 -0.48 -0.50 -12.55
CA ALA A 471 -0.43 -1.84 -11.96
C ALA A 471 -1.82 -2.52 -11.90
N LEU A 472 -2.91 -1.74 -11.98
CA LEU A 472 -4.28 -2.21 -12.12
C LEU A 472 -4.76 -2.36 -13.57
N GLY A 473 -3.88 -2.15 -14.56
CA GLY A 473 -4.23 -2.28 -15.97
C GLY A 473 -5.01 -1.09 -16.54
N MET A 474 -5.00 0.06 -15.85
CA MET A 474 -5.64 1.29 -16.30
C MET A 474 -4.62 2.29 -16.84
N SER A 475 -5.09 3.27 -17.63
CA SER A 475 -4.24 4.35 -18.12
C SER A 475 -4.14 5.48 -17.10
N HIS A 476 -2.99 6.15 -17.06
CA HIS A 476 -2.81 7.38 -16.29
C HIS A 476 -2.40 8.53 -17.21
N VAL A 477 -2.92 9.71 -16.94
CA VAL A 477 -2.55 10.95 -17.64
C VAL A 477 -2.24 12.02 -16.59
N ALA A 478 -1.04 12.56 -16.61
CA ALA A 478 -0.65 13.72 -15.82
C ALA A 478 -0.96 14.99 -16.62
N VAL A 479 -1.64 15.97 -16.01
CA VAL A 479 -2.00 17.24 -16.65
C VAL A 479 -1.28 18.39 -15.97
N TRP A 480 -0.59 19.20 -16.78
CA TRP A 480 0.01 20.48 -16.40
C TRP A 480 -0.67 21.60 -17.17
N ASN A 481 -1.62 22.26 -16.52
CA ASN A 481 -2.43 23.31 -17.12
C ASN A 481 -3.12 22.88 -18.45
N ASP A 482 -2.53 23.24 -19.59
CA ASP A 482 -2.99 23.01 -20.96
C ASP A 482 -2.17 21.94 -21.71
N THR A 483 -1.18 21.34 -21.05
CA THR A 483 -0.35 20.23 -21.54
C THR A 483 -0.57 18.96 -20.73
N TYR A 484 -0.20 17.81 -21.28
CA TYR A 484 -0.33 16.53 -20.58
C TYR A 484 0.79 15.56 -20.95
N TYR A 485 0.97 14.58 -20.08
CA TYR A 485 1.95 13.51 -20.19
C TYR A 485 1.27 12.18 -19.88
N THR A 486 1.71 11.12 -20.55
CA THR A 486 1.26 9.75 -20.30
C THR A 486 2.41 8.80 -20.62
N HIS A 487 2.30 7.57 -20.13
CA HIS A 487 3.34 6.56 -20.33
C HIS A 487 3.60 6.31 -21.83
N PRO A 488 4.87 6.24 -22.29
CA PRO A 488 6.13 6.24 -21.54
C PRO A 488 6.83 7.60 -21.38
N ASN A 489 6.12 8.70 -21.58
CA ASN A 489 6.67 10.05 -21.60
C ASN A 489 6.26 10.83 -20.34
N GLU A 490 6.19 10.17 -19.18
CA GLU A 490 5.98 10.83 -17.90
C GLU A 490 7.10 11.83 -17.54
N PRO A 491 6.81 12.94 -16.83
CA PRO A 491 7.85 13.85 -16.33
C PRO A 491 8.71 13.20 -15.24
N ASP A 492 9.87 13.80 -14.98
CA ASP A 492 10.67 13.49 -13.80
C ASP A 492 9.92 13.89 -12.52
N ILE A 493 10.22 13.20 -11.43
CA ILE A 493 9.66 13.52 -10.11
C ILE A 493 10.17 14.88 -9.67
N ASP A 494 9.24 15.78 -9.34
CA ASP A 494 9.54 17.07 -8.77
C ASP A 494 8.36 17.59 -7.94
N TYR A 495 8.69 18.37 -6.92
CA TYR A 495 7.75 18.95 -5.96
C TYR A 495 7.94 20.48 -5.92
N PRO A 496 7.65 21.19 -7.02
CA PRO A 496 7.90 22.62 -7.12
C PRO A 496 7.09 23.44 -6.10
N GLU A 497 7.48 24.69 -5.89
CA GLU A 497 6.68 25.63 -5.11
C GLU A 497 5.26 25.71 -5.70
N GLY A 498 4.25 25.47 -4.85
CA GLY A 498 2.86 25.39 -5.27
C GLY A 498 2.34 23.97 -5.52
N PHE A 499 3.19 22.94 -5.50
CA PHE A 499 2.76 21.54 -5.62
C PHE A 499 1.65 21.21 -4.60
N GLN A 500 1.86 21.52 -3.33
CA GLN A 500 0.85 21.32 -2.27
C GLN A 500 -0.10 22.53 -2.09
N GLY A 501 -0.03 23.53 -2.99
CA GLY A 501 -0.70 24.83 -2.88
C GLY A 501 -2.20 24.78 -3.15
N ASP A 502 -2.88 25.92 -2.99
CA ASP A 502 -4.32 26.08 -3.22
C ASP A 502 -4.66 26.86 -4.51
N TYR A 503 -3.68 26.97 -5.42
CA TYR A 503 -3.74 27.74 -6.65
C TYR A 503 -3.27 26.92 -7.88
N ILE A 504 -3.62 25.64 -7.94
CA ILE A 504 -3.18 24.76 -9.03
C ILE A 504 -3.95 25.10 -10.32
N PRO A 505 -3.28 25.45 -11.43
CA PRO A 505 -3.95 25.82 -12.67
C PRO A 505 -4.37 24.58 -13.47
N VAL A 506 -5.48 24.69 -14.20
CA VAL A 506 -5.89 23.70 -15.21
C VAL A 506 -6.67 24.38 -16.32
N HIS A 507 -6.43 23.97 -17.57
CA HIS A 507 -7.22 24.40 -18.72
C HIS A 507 -8.31 23.36 -19.01
N GLY A 508 -9.54 23.64 -18.58
CA GLY A 508 -10.70 22.73 -18.70
C GLY A 508 -10.90 22.12 -20.10
N PRO A 509 -10.88 22.90 -21.19
CA PRO A 509 -11.03 22.39 -22.54
C PRO A 509 -9.95 21.37 -22.96
N THR A 510 -8.71 21.51 -22.46
CA THR A 510 -7.66 20.52 -22.69
C THR A 510 -8.05 19.18 -22.05
N VAL A 511 -8.51 19.19 -20.80
CA VAL A 511 -8.93 17.97 -20.09
C VAL A 511 -10.12 17.31 -20.79
N ALA A 512 -11.12 18.08 -21.20
CA ALA A 512 -12.26 17.55 -21.96
C ALA A 512 -11.82 16.87 -23.27
N ARG A 513 -10.87 17.46 -23.99
CA ARG A 513 -10.28 16.86 -25.21
C ARG A 513 -9.53 15.56 -24.91
N ILE A 514 -8.71 15.52 -23.85
CA ILE A 514 -8.00 14.30 -23.41
C ILE A 514 -9.00 13.17 -23.17
N ILE A 515 -10.12 13.45 -22.50
CA ILE A 515 -11.16 12.46 -22.25
C ILE A 515 -11.76 11.96 -23.57
N GLU A 516 -12.14 12.87 -24.47
CA GLU A 516 -12.71 12.51 -25.77
C GLU A 516 -11.73 11.67 -26.60
N ASP A 517 -10.45 12.04 -26.64
CA ASP A 517 -9.40 11.29 -27.33
C ASP A 517 -9.17 9.91 -26.71
N ARG A 518 -9.19 9.81 -25.38
CA ARG A 518 -9.01 8.54 -24.68
C ARG A 518 -10.15 7.57 -24.97
N ILE A 519 -11.40 8.04 -24.90
CA ILE A 519 -12.57 7.21 -25.22
C ILE A 519 -12.56 6.79 -26.70
N ALA A 520 -12.14 7.69 -27.59
CA ALA A 520 -11.94 7.40 -29.01
C ALA A 520 -10.70 6.55 -29.31
N GLN A 521 -9.92 6.17 -28.28
CA GLN A 521 -8.67 5.39 -28.40
C GLN A 521 -7.63 6.04 -29.33
N ARG A 522 -7.53 7.38 -29.27
CA ARG A 522 -6.54 8.20 -30.00
C ARG A 522 -5.35 8.61 -29.13
N LEU A 523 -5.31 8.15 -27.88
CA LEU A 523 -4.35 8.51 -26.85
C LEU A 523 -3.65 7.28 -26.28
#